data_AF-A0AAV2PKG7-F1
#
_entry.id   AF-A0AAV2PKG7-F1
#
_cell.length_a   1.000
_cell.length_b   1.000
_cell.length_c   1.000
_cell.angle_alpha   90.00
_cell.angle_beta   90.00
_cell.angle_gamma   90.00
#
_symmetry.space_group_name_H-M   'P 1'
#
loop_
_entity.id
_entity.type
_entity.pdbx_description
1 polymer ?
#
loop_
_entity_poly.entity_id
_entity_poly.type
_entity_poly.pdbx_seq_one_letter_code
_entity_poly.pdbx_strand_id
1 'polypeptide(L)'
;NWCPVIPRCSSAMVPLTILLFILAGREVSGTRYTPDWSSLDSRPLPQWYDDAKVGIFIHWGVFAVPSFTSEWFWHSWAGGNEECVNFMKNNYRPGFTYQDFAPEFTAEFYDPEHWAKVFKSSGAKYVVLTSKHHEGFTLWPSKHSWSWNAMDVGPKRDLVGDLAKAIRSKSPDVHFGLYHSMFEWFNPLYLQDKANNLTTNHFVETKSMPELYELVNNYEPDVIWSDGAQGEPDWYWNSTVFLAWLFNDSPVKDTVVVNDRWGDGDMCAHGSFYTCADRYNPGVVQPHKWENCLTLDKMSWGYRRTASFLDYMTIHELLTSLVTTVSCGGNMLINIGPTKEGTLPALMEERLMQMGQWLSINGEAVYASKAWVHQNDTLTPGVWYTSKADTVYAFTLEWPRGDMLTLGSVQSTPTTSITMMGQGSQKLLHKDINKGLQVALPSMSEVISEWVWVIKMENVRPKRDT
;
A
#
# COMPACT_ATOMS: atom_id res chain seq x y z
N ASN A 1 88.82 -4.45 -24.25
CA ASN A 1 88.00 -5.67 -24.14
C ASN A 1 86.63 -5.33 -23.57
N TRP A 2 85.66 -5.22 -24.47
CA TRP A 2 84.23 -5.52 -24.33
C TRP A 2 83.56 -5.33 -22.96
N CYS A 3 82.75 -4.27 -22.81
CA CYS A 3 81.29 -4.34 -22.54
C CYS A 3 80.68 -2.93 -22.35
N PRO A 4 79.36 -2.77 -22.50
CA PRO A 4 78.78 -1.70 -23.33
C PRO A 4 78.31 -0.44 -22.58
N VAL A 5 78.08 0.58 -23.40
CA VAL A 5 77.59 1.93 -23.12
C VAL A 5 76.15 1.90 -22.57
N ILE A 6 75.94 2.52 -21.41
CA ILE A 6 74.64 2.91 -20.86
C ILE A 6 74.42 4.38 -21.21
N PRO A 7 73.31 4.79 -21.88
CA PRO A 7 73.01 6.20 -22.02
C PRO A 7 72.34 6.75 -20.76
N ARG A 8 72.88 7.88 -20.28
CA ARG A 8 72.22 8.79 -19.34
C ARG A 8 70.90 9.28 -19.94
N CYS A 9 69.84 9.31 -19.14
CA CYS A 9 68.71 10.22 -19.38
C CYS A 9 68.22 10.81 -18.06
N SER A 10 67.82 12.07 -18.17
CA SER A 10 67.80 13.09 -17.13
C SER A 10 66.70 12.93 -16.09
N SER A 11 66.98 13.49 -14.91
CA SER A 11 66.05 13.78 -13.84
C SER A 11 64.86 14.61 -14.32
N ALA A 12 63.65 14.08 -14.14
CA ALA A 12 62.42 14.87 -14.14
C ALA A 12 61.70 14.58 -12.80
N MET A 13 61.68 15.57 -11.92
CA MET A 13 60.81 15.59 -10.75
C MET A 13 59.37 15.67 -11.24
N VAL A 14 58.55 14.67 -10.90
CA VAL A 14 57.09 14.75 -11.02
C VAL A 14 56.57 15.13 -9.63
N PRO A 15 55.84 16.25 -9.47
CA PRO A 15 55.20 16.56 -8.20
C PRO A 15 54.01 15.61 -8.03
N LEU A 16 54.00 14.86 -6.92
CA LEU A 16 52.89 14.02 -6.51
C LEU A 16 51.76 14.92 -6.01
N THR A 17 50.85 15.32 -6.90
CA THR A 17 49.63 16.04 -6.54
C THR A 17 48.69 15.03 -5.87
N ILE A 18 48.69 15.00 -4.54
CA ILE A 18 47.68 14.29 -3.75
C ILE A 18 46.36 15.06 -3.93
N LEU A 19 45.49 14.58 -4.82
CA LEU A 19 44.09 14.98 -4.83
C LEU A 19 43.43 14.36 -3.59
N LEU A 20 43.33 15.14 -2.50
CA LEU A 20 42.31 14.88 -1.49
C LEU A 20 40.96 15.12 -2.16
N PHE A 21 40.27 14.03 -2.53
CA PHE A 21 38.82 14.07 -2.69
C PHE A 21 38.23 14.35 -1.31
N ILE A 22 37.98 15.62 -1.02
CA ILE A 22 37.03 16.02 0.03
C ILE A 22 35.67 15.56 -0.48
N LEU A 23 35.27 14.35 -0.09
CA LEU A 23 33.87 13.97 -0.03
C LEU A 23 33.23 14.97 0.94
N ALA A 24 32.65 16.04 0.39
CA ALA A 24 31.68 16.83 1.09
C ALA A 24 30.47 15.92 1.35
N GLY A 25 30.55 15.12 2.41
CA GLY A 25 29.36 14.59 3.03
C GLY A 25 28.46 15.78 3.32
N ARG A 26 27.30 15.84 2.66
CA ARG A 26 26.20 16.62 3.20
C ARG A 26 25.92 16.02 4.57
N GLU A 27 26.44 16.63 5.62
CA GLU A 27 25.78 16.55 6.91
C GLU A 27 24.38 17.13 6.69
N VAL A 28 23.42 16.25 6.46
CA VAL A 28 22.02 16.59 6.69
C VAL A 28 21.95 16.81 8.19
N SER A 29 22.14 18.06 8.62
CA SER A 29 21.68 18.52 9.92
C SER A 29 20.15 18.36 9.90
N GLY A 30 19.68 17.14 10.13
CA GLY A 30 18.27 16.79 10.07
C GLY A 30 17.53 17.60 11.11
N THR A 31 16.53 18.37 10.66
CA THR A 31 15.54 18.96 11.55
C THR A 31 14.99 17.84 12.41
N ARG A 32 15.26 17.87 13.73
CA ARG A 32 14.63 16.92 14.63
C ARG A 32 13.16 17.28 14.76
N TYR A 33 12.30 16.28 14.66
CA TYR A 33 10.87 16.46 14.81
C TYR A 33 10.48 16.47 16.29
N THR A 34 9.77 17.48 16.75
CA THR A 34 9.16 17.54 18.08
C THR A 34 7.85 16.75 18.12
N PRO A 35 7.40 16.26 19.29
CA PRO A 35 6.19 15.45 19.43
C PRO A 35 4.92 16.30 19.39
N ASP A 36 4.76 17.07 18.31
CA ASP A 36 3.56 17.85 17.99
C ASP A 36 3.28 17.79 16.50
N TRP A 37 2.01 17.85 16.12
CA TRP A 37 1.58 17.67 14.74
C TRP A 37 2.17 18.68 13.77
N SER A 38 2.34 19.95 14.18
CA SER A 38 2.94 20.96 13.31
C SER A 38 4.36 20.60 12.89
N SER A 39 5.15 20.03 13.80
CA SER A 39 6.48 19.52 13.48
C SER A 39 6.41 18.22 12.69
N LEU A 40 5.60 17.25 13.12
CA LEU A 40 5.52 15.92 12.50
C LEU A 40 5.03 15.99 11.04
N ASP A 41 3.99 16.78 10.77
CA ASP A 41 3.41 16.95 9.42
C ASP A 41 4.33 17.77 8.49
N SER A 42 5.36 18.44 9.05
CA SER A 42 6.39 19.10 8.22
C SER A 42 7.37 18.11 7.58
N ARG A 43 7.36 16.84 8.01
CA ARG A 43 8.23 15.81 7.45
C ARG A 43 7.90 15.58 5.97
N PRO A 44 8.88 15.75 5.05
CA PRO A 44 8.65 15.46 3.65
C PRO A 44 8.28 14.00 3.43
N LEU A 45 7.29 13.77 2.56
CA LEU A 45 6.93 12.42 2.14
C LEU A 45 8.11 11.76 1.41
N PRO A 46 8.57 10.56 1.83
CA PRO A 46 9.52 9.76 1.08
C PRO A 46 9.06 9.50 -0.36
N GLN A 47 9.90 9.83 -1.34
CA GLN A 47 9.52 9.81 -2.76
C GLN A 47 9.06 8.42 -3.24
N TRP A 48 9.63 7.35 -2.68
CA TRP A 48 9.27 5.98 -3.04
C TRP A 48 7.77 5.73 -2.85
N TYR A 49 7.16 6.30 -1.79
CA TYR A 49 5.75 6.07 -1.49
C TYR A 49 4.86 6.76 -2.50
N ASP A 50 5.19 7.99 -2.91
CA ASP A 50 4.45 8.64 -3.97
C ASP A 50 4.62 7.94 -5.32
N ASP A 51 5.78 7.37 -5.61
CA ASP A 51 6.04 6.67 -6.87
C ASP A 51 5.41 5.28 -6.96
N ALA A 52 5.16 4.64 -5.81
CA ALA A 52 4.72 3.26 -5.66
C ALA A 52 3.34 2.97 -6.27
N LYS A 53 2.36 3.84 -6.01
CA LYS A 53 0.95 3.79 -6.45
C LYS A 53 0.11 2.57 -6.05
N VAL A 54 0.68 1.36 -5.97
CA VAL A 54 -0.04 0.09 -5.77
C VAL A 54 0.58 -0.67 -4.62
N GLY A 55 -0.22 -1.02 -3.61
CA GLY A 55 0.18 -1.88 -2.50
C GLY A 55 -0.82 -2.99 -2.22
N ILE A 56 -0.38 -4.03 -1.50
CA ILE A 56 -1.25 -5.12 -1.05
C ILE A 56 -1.39 -5.06 0.46
N PHE A 57 -2.63 -5.09 0.95
CA PHE A 57 -2.96 -5.25 2.35
C PHE A 57 -3.33 -6.72 2.62
N ILE A 58 -3.02 -7.22 3.81
CA ILE A 58 -3.28 -8.59 4.19
C ILE A 58 -3.89 -8.60 5.58
N HIS A 59 -5.18 -8.94 5.68
CA HIS A 59 -5.87 -9.18 6.94
C HIS A 59 -5.88 -10.68 7.24
N TRP A 60 -5.01 -11.08 8.16
CA TRP A 60 -4.81 -12.47 8.55
C TRP A 60 -4.57 -12.58 10.06
N GLY A 61 -5.24 -13.53 10.69
CA GLY A 61 -5.24 -13.71 12.14
C GLY A 61 -6.16 -14.85 12.56
N VAL A 62 -6.44 -14.95 13.85
CA VAL A 62 -7.26 -16.05 14.41
C VAL A 62 -8.69 -15.98 13.88
N PHE A 63 -9.19 -14.80 13.51
CA PHE A 63 -10.49 -14.63 12.85
C PHE A 63 -10.60 -15.38 11.50
N ALA A 64 -9.48 -15.75 10.88
CA ALA A 64 -9.48 -16.60 9.69
C ALA A 64 -9.88 -18.05 10.03
N VAL A 65 -9.86 -18.49 11.29
CA VAL A 65 -10.29 -19.84 11.68
C VAL A 65 -11.80 -20.04 11.52
N PRO A 66 -12.68 -19.23 12.14
CA PRO A 66 -14.12 -19.36 11.90
C PRO A 66 -14.49 -19.04 10.45
N SER A 67 -13.74 -18.16 9.77
CA SER A 67 -13.91 -17.83 8.34
C SER A 67 -15.35 -17.46 7.95
N PHE A 68 -16.13 -16.81 8.82
CA PHE A 68 -17.59 -16.75 8.64
C PHE A 68 -18.09 -15.40 8.11
N THR A 69 -18.08 -14.36 8.93
CA THR A 69 -18.67 -13.05 8.61
C THR A 69 -17.63 -11.99 8.26
N SER A 70 -16.59 -11.82 9.07
CA SER A 70 -15.45 -10.94 8.81
C SER A 70 -14.38 -11.10 9.89
N GLU A 71 -13.31 -10.30 9.82
CA GLU A 71 -12.32 -10.14 10.90
C GLU A 71 -12.93 -9.60 12.21
N TRP A 72 -14.15 -9.06 12.17
CA TRP A 72 -14.94 -8.63 13.35
C TRP A 72 -15.76 -9.76 13.98
N PHE A 73 -15.49 -11.02 13.63
CA PHE A 73 -16.24 -12.17 14.13
C PHE A 73 -16.31 -12.20 15.67
N TRP A 74 -15.20 -12.01 16.37
CA TRP A 74 -15.19 -12.05 17.84
C TRP A 74 -16.09 -10.97 18.44
N HIS A 75 -15.94 -9.72 17.98
CA HIS A 75 -16.76 -8.61 18.43
C HIS A 75 -18.24 -8.86 18.17
N SER A 76 -18.60 -9.30 16.96
CA SER A 76 -19.98 -9.59 16.56
C SER A 76 -20.59 -10.72 17.40
N TRP A 77 -19.83 -11.80 17.62
CA TRP A 77 -20.28 -12.94 18.41
C TRP A 77 -20.49 -12.55 19.88
N ALA A 78 -19.52 -11.85 20.48
CA ALA A 78 -19.62 -11.37 21.86
C ALA A 78 -20.74 -10.32 22.04
N GLY A 79 -20.99 -9.51 21.01
CA GLY A 79 -22.09 -8.54 20.95
C GLY A 79 -23.46 -9.15 20.72
N GLY A 80 -23.56 -10.48 20.56
CA GLY A 80 -24.85 -11.17 20.41
C GLY A 80 -25.45 -11.12 19.01
N ASN A 81 -24.65 -10.83 17.97
CA ASN A 81 -25.10 -10.93 16.59
C ASN A 81 -25.69 -12.32 16.30
N GLU A 82 -26.94 -12.37 15.85
CA GLU A 82 -27.71 -13.61 15.74
C GLU A 82 -27.04 -14.64 14.82
N GLU A 83 -26.48 -14.19 13.69
CA GLU A 83 -25.82 -15.07 12.72
C GLU A 83 -24.57 -15.73 13.32
N CYS A 84 -23.70 -14.93 13.95
CA CYS A 84 -22.49 -15.41 14.61
C CYS A 84 -22.82 -16.33 15.80
N VAL A 85 -23.80 -15.95 16.62
CA VAL A 85 -24.24 -16.77 17.77
C VAL A 85 -24.81 -18.11 17.32
N ASN A 86 -25.65 -18.12 16.27
CA ASN A 86 -26.23 -19.37 15.74
C ASN A 86 -25.16 -20.24 15.08
N PHE A 87 -24.23 -19.63 14.34
CA PHE A 87 -23.06 -20.34 13.80
C PHE A 87 -22.28 -21.02 14.92
N MET A 88 -22.00 -20.32 16.03
CA MET A 88 -21.26 -20.91 17.15
C MET A 88 -22.05 -22.03 17.84
N LYS A 89 -23.34 -21.83 18.11
CA LYS A 89 -24.22 -22.85 18.72
C LYS A 89 -24.32 -24.13 17.89
N ASN A 90 -24.33 -24.01 16.56
CA ASN A 90 -24.55 -25.15 15.67
C ASN A 90 -23.28 -25.93 15.35
N ASN A 91 -22.10 -25.29 15.44
CA ASN A 91 -20.84 -25.88 14.95
C ASN A 91 -19.81 -26.14 16.06
N TYR A 92 -19.96 -25.55 17.25
CA TYR A 92 -18.98 -25.66 18.32
C TYR A 92 -19.63 -26.13 19.63
N ARG A 93 -18.81 -26.76 20.48
CA ARG A 93 -19.28 -27.28 21.78
C ARG A 93 -19.78 -26.14 22.69
N PRO A 94 -20.74 -26.41 23.60
CA PRO A 94 -21.10 -25.45 24.64
C PRO A 94 -19.86 -25.00 25.44
N GLY A 95 -19.79 -23.71 25.76
CA GLY A 95 -18.68 -23.12 26.51
C GLY A 95 -17.41 -22.87 25.70
N PHE A 96 -17.43 -23.06 24.38
CA PHE A 96 -16.34 -22.63 23.49
C PHE A 96 -16.12 -21.12 23.62
N THR A 97 -14.86 -20.70 23.67
CA THR A 97 -14.41 -19.30 23.75
C THR A 97 -13.67 -18.93 22.48
N TYR A 98 -13.48 -17.64 22.21
CA TYR A 98 -12.73 -17.22 21.03
C TYR A 98 -11.27 -17.71 21.05
N GLN A 99 -10.69 -17.78 22.24
CA GLN A 99 -9.32 -18.27 22.46
C GLN A 99 -9.13 -19.73 22.06
N ASP A 100 -10.19 -20.54 22.09
CA ASP A 100 -10.16 -21.93 21.63
C ASP A 100 -9.87 -22.03 20.11
N PHE A 101 -10.02 -20.95 19.33
CA PHE A 101 -9.63 -20.91 17.92
C PHE A 101 -8.12 -20.78 17.70
N ALA A 102 -7.35 -20.22 18.64
CA ALA A 102 -5.94 -19.93 18.40
C ALA A 102 -5.09 -21.17 18.06
N PRO A 103 -5.28 -22.36 18.68
CA PRO A 103 -4.58 -23.57 18.27
C PRO A 103 -4.95 -24.06 16.85
N GLU A 104 -6.11 -23.68 16.33
CA GLU A 104 -6.58 -24.06 14.99
C GLU A 104 -6.11 -23.09 13.89
N PHE A 105 -5.52 -21.95 14.26
CA PHE A 105 -4.81 -21.08 13.35
C PHE A 105 -3.42 -21.68 13.11
N THR A 106 -3.31 -22.57 12.15
CA THR A 106 -2.12 -23.43 11.99
C THR A 106 -1.07 -22.88 11.03
N ALA A 107 -1.48 -22.09 10.02
CA ALA A 107 -0.59 -21.59 8.98
C ALA A 107 0.26 -22.68 8.29
N GLU A 108 -0.24 -23.92 8.23
CA GLU A 108 0.51 -25.10 7.77
C GLU A 108 0.93 -25.07 6.30
N PHE A 109 0.22 -24.32 5.46
CA PHE A 109 0.53 -24.06 4.04
C PHE A 109 1.04 -22.64 3.81
N TYR A 110 1.39 -21.91 4.87
CA TYR A 110 1.98 -20.59 4.76
C TYR A 110 3.39 -20.65 4.13
N ASP A 111 3.47 -20.26 2.87
CA ASP A 111 4.70 -20.09 2.11
C ASP A 111 4.96 -18.58 1.85
N PRO A 112 5.83 -17.94 2.66
CA PRO A 112 6.14 -16.52 2.51
C PRO A 112 6.87 -16.20 1.20
N GLU A 113 7.62 -17.16 0.62
CA GLU A 113 8.28 -16.94 -0.67
C GLU A 113 7.27 -16.95 -1.82
N HIS A 114 6.28 -17.85 -1.76
CA HIS A 114 5.17 -17.84 -2.70
C HIS A 114 4.37 -16.53 -2.61
N TRP A 115 4.02 -16.09 -1.40
CA TRP A 115 3.34 -14.80 -1.19
C TRP A 115 4.16 -13.63 -1.78
N ALA A 116 5.46 -13.55 -1.46
CA ALA A 116 6.34 -12.51 -1.98
C ALA A 116 6.40 -12.51 -3.52
N LYS A 117 6.40 -13.69 -4.14
CA LYS A 117 6.34 -13.85 -5.60
C LYS A 117 5.01 -13.36 -6.17
N VAL A 118 3.88 -13.70 -5.56
CA VAL A 118 2.54 -13.25 -5.99
C VAL A 118 2.45 -11.72 -5.90
N PHE A 119 2.86 -11.12 -4.78
CA PHE A 119 2.78 -9.66 -4.58
C PHE A 119 3.69 -8.90 -5.54
N LYS A 120 4.88 -9.42 -5.84
CA LYS A 120 5.73 -8.83 -6.89
C LYS A 120 5.09 -8.96 -8.27
N SER A 121 4.53 -10.14 -8.57
CA SER A 121 3.91 -10.42 -9.86
C SER A 121 2.63 -9.63 -10.08
N SER A 122 1.94 -9.22 -9.01
CA SER A 122 0.76 -8.35 -9.08
C SER A 122 1.09 -6.90 -9.43
N GLY A 123 2.38 -6.53 -9.45
CA GLY A 123 2.85 -5.17 -9.70
C GLY A 123 2.94 -4.30 -8.44
N ALA A 124 2.53 -4.80 -7.28
CA ALA A 124 2.60 -4.02 -6.04
C ALA A 124 4.04 -3.59 -5.71
N LYS A 125 4.16 -2.40 -5.12
CA LYS A 125 5.41 -1.77 -4.70
C LYS A 125 5.56 -1.67 -3.19
N TYR A 126 4.51 -2.02 -2.45
CA TYR A 126 4.57 -2.20 -1.01
C TYR A 126 3.52 -3.24 -0.57
N VAL A 127 3.77 -3.87 0.57
CA VAL A 127 2.83 -4.79 1.21
C VAL A 127 2.64 -4.37 2.65
N VAL A 128 1.43 -4.53 3.19
CA VAL A 128 1.09 -4.23 4.58
C VAL A 128 0.43 -5.47 5.16
N LEU A 129 1.07 -6.11 6.14
CA LEU A 129 0.49 -7.26 6.85
C LEU A 129 -0.10 -6.81 8.18
N THR A 130 -1.29 -7.28 8.55
CA THR A 130 -1.80 -7.16 9.92
C THR A 130 -0.86 -7.86 10.89
N SER A 131 0.01 -7.09 11.55
CA SER A 131 0.84 -7.61 12.63
C SER A 131 -0.04 -8.01 13.82
N LYS A 132 -1.03 -7.18 14.13
CA LYS A 132 -2.04 -7.36 15.18
C LYS A 132 -3.33 -6.68 14.74
N HIS A 133 -4.45 -7.40 14.80
CA HIS A 133 -5.79 -6.82 14.61
C HIS A 133 -6.46 -6.58 15.98
N HIS A 134 -7.70 -6.08 16.00
CA HIS A 134 -8.44 -5.72 17.22
C HIS A 134 -8.67 -6.89 18.21
N GLU A 135 -8.48 -8.13 17.77
CA GLU A 135 -8.48 -9.32 18.63
C GLU A 135 -7.21 -9.46 19.51
N GLY A 136 -6.21 -8.62 19.31
CA GLY A 136 -4.97 -8.59 20.10
C GLY A 136 -3.98 -9.73 19.82
N PHE A 137 -4.31 -10.64 18.90
CA PHE A 137 -3.41 -11.74 18.54
C PHE A 137 -2.28 -11.24 17.66
N THR A 138 -1.03 -11.51 18.05
CA THR A 138 0.14 -11.01 17.33
C THR A 138 0.75 -12.04 16.37
N LEU A 139 1.04 -11.57 15.16
CA LEU A 139 1.82 -12.11 14.02
C LEU A 139 3.20 -12.71 14.33
N TRP A 140 3.73 -12.34 15.47
CA TRP A 140 5.15 -12.42 15.79
C TRP A 140 5.33 -12.78 17.27
N PRO A 141 6.52 -13.21 17.73
CA PRO A 141 6.76 -13.61 19.11
C PRO A 141 6.82 -12.41 20.07
N SER A 142 5.73 -11.65 20.19
CA SER A 142 5.67 -10.45 21.03
C SER A 142 5.86 -10.78 22.50
N LYS A 143 6.81 -10.10 23.14
CA LYS A 143 7.02 -10.19 24.59
C LYS A 143 5.85 -9.61 25.40
N HIS A 144 5.04 -8.78 24.75
CA HIS A 144 3.89 -8.11 25.35
C HIS A 144 2.58 -8.87 25.11
N SER A 145 2.58 -9.88 24.23
CA SER A 145 1.44 -10.77 23.93
C SER A 145 1.69 -12.21 24.35
N TRP A 146 2.35 -12.42 25.49
CA TRP A 146 2.67 -13.76 25.97
C TRP A 146 1.43 -14.66 26.00
N SER A 147 1.56 -15.89 25.47
CA SER A 147 0.47 -16.87 25.27
C SER A 147 -0.66 -16.48 24.30
N TRP A 148 -0.59 -15.32 23.65
CA TRP A 148 -1.56 -14.85 22.65
C TRP A 148 -0.86 -14.30 21.39
N ASN A 149 0.02 -15.13 20.83
CA ASN A 149 0.78 -14.84 19.63
C ASN A 149 1.11 -16.10 18.82
N ALA A 150 1.47 -15.93 17.55
CA ALA A 150 1.70 -17.02 16.60
C ALA A 150 2.88 -17.96 16.96
N MET A 151 3.82 -17.52 17.80
CA MET A 151 4.90 -18.36 18.30
C MET A 151 4.44 -19.22 19.50
N ASP A 152 3.65 -18.64 20.39
CA ASP A 152 3.21 -19.30 21.62
C ASP A 152 2.02 -20.23 21.41
N VAL A 153 1.16 -20.01 20.42
CA VAL A 153 -0.01 -20.85 20.12
C VAL A 153 -0.32 -20.86 18.62
N GLY A 154 -0.88 -21.97 18.13
CA GLY A 154 -1.16 -22.16 16.71
C GLY A 154 0.13 -22.47 15.92
N PRO A 155 0.64 -21.56 15.05
CA PRO A 155 1.67 -21.89 14.06
C PRO A 155 3.05 -22.25 14.62
N LYS A 156 3.38 -21.81 15.84
CA LYS A 156 4.72 -21.91 16.43
C LYS A 156 5.80 -21.26 15.54
N ARG A 157 5.46 -20.10 14.98
CA ARG A 157 6.24 -19.46 13.91
C ARG A 157 6.13 -17.94 13.98
N ASP A 158 7.24 -17.25 13.69
CA ASP A 158 7.26 -15.80 13.48
C ASP A 158 6.82 -15.50 12.04
N LEU A 159 5.53 -15.26 11.84
CA LEU A 159 4.95 -15.06 10.51
C LEU A 159 5.35 -13.71 9.91
N VAL A 160 5.46 -12.68 10.75
CA VAL A 160 5.90 -11.34 10.34
C VAL A 160 7.35 -11.38 9.87
N GLY A 161 8.25 -11.97 10.67
CA GLY A 161 9.66 -12.09 10.34
C GLY A 161 9.91 -12.87 9.06
N ASP A 162 9.17 -13.96 8.87
CA ASP A 162 9.27 -14.80 7.67
C ASP A 162 8.79 -14.06 6.41
N LEU A 163 7.68 -13.32 6.47
CA LEU A 163 7.24 -12.50 5.34
C LEU A 163 8.25 -11.40 5.03
N ALA A 164 8.71 -10.68 6.05
CA ALA A 164 9.66 -9.58 5.90
C ALA A 164 10.94 -10.05 5.18
N LYS A 165 11.47 -11.21 5.60
CA LYS A 165 12.64 -11.85 4.98
C LYS A 165 12.36 -12.27 3.54
N ALA A 166 11.19 -12.84 3.25
CA ALA A 166 10.84 -13.26 1.89
C ALA A 166 10.68 -12.06 0.94
N ILE A 167 10.00 -11.00 1.37
CA ILE A 167 9.84 -9.75 0.59
C ILE A 167 11.20 -9.15 0.27
N ARG A 168 12.04 -8.92 1.28
CA ARG A 168 13.38 -8.35 1.10
C ARG A 168 14.29 -9.18 0.19
N SER A 169 14.18 -10.51 0.26
CA SER A 169 15.07 -11.40 -0.51
C SER A 169 14.58 -11.72 -1.93
N LYS A 170 13.26 -11.86 -2.15
CA LYS A 170 12.68 -12.28 -3.44
C LYS A 170 12.12 -11.10 -4.24
N SER A 171 11.76 -10.03 -3.55
CA SER A 171 11.04 -8.88 -4.09
C SER A 171 11.65 -7.56 -3.59
N PRO A 172 12.95 -7.31 -3.81
CA PRO A 172 13.64 -6.14 -3.24
C PRO A 172 13.08 -4.78 -3.69
N ASP A 173 12.30 -4.74 -4.78
CA ASP A 173 11.59 -3.55 -5.25
C ASP A 173 10.19 -3.36 -4.61
N VAL A 174 9.87 -4.17 -3.60
CA VAL A 174 8.62 -4.14 -2.84
C VAL A 174 8.94 -3.79 -1.39
N HIS A 175 8.44 -2.65 -0.94
CA HIS A 175 8.57 -2.20 0.43
C HIS A 175 7.75 -3.06 1.39
N PHE A 176 8.27 -3.28 2.59
CA PHE A 176 7.60 -4.09 3.61
C PHE A 176 6.97 -3.19 4.66
N GLY A 177 5.67 -3.35 4.89
CA GLY A 177 4.88 -2.57 5.82
C GLY A 177 4.08 -3.45 6.77
N LEU A 178 3.67 -2.86 7.88
CA LEU A 178 2.90 -3.50 8.91
C LEU A 178 1.73 -2.65 9.34
N TYR A 179 0.58 -3.29 9.46
CA TYR A 179 -0.57 -2.74 10.15
C TYR A 179 -0.51 -3.10 11.62
N HIS A 180 -0.93 -2.18 12.48
CA HIS A 180 -1.06 -2.43 13.91
C HIS A 180 -2.34 -1.80 14.44
N SER A 181 -3.20 -2.62 15.04
CA SER A 181 -4.33 -2.09 15.80
C SER A 181 -3.86 -1.52 17.13
N MET A 182 -4.21 -0.25 17.36
CA MET A 182 -3.88 0.49 18.56
C MET A 182 -4.59 -0.03 19.80
N PHE A 183 -5.79 -0.60 19.64
CA PHE A 183 -6.64 -1.12 20.73
C PHE A 183 -6.88 -2.63 20.63
N GLU A 184 -7.46 -3.20 21.69
CA GLU A 184 -7.89 -4.59 21.74
C GLU A 184 -9.27 -4.68 22.38
N TRP A 185 -10.27 -5.26 21.68
CA TRP A 185 -11.69 -5.19 22.09
C TRP A 185 -11.94 -5.59 23.55
N PHE A 186 -11.26 -6.64 24.01
CA PHE A 186 -11.53 -7.29 25.28
C PHE A 186 -10.30 -7.39 26.19
N ASN A 187 -9.25 -6.59 25.92
CA ASN A 187 -8.09 -6.56 26.79
C ASN A 187 -8.45 -5.89 28.13
N PRO A 188 -8.22 -6.54 29.29
CA PRO A 188 -8.61 -5.99 30.58
C PRO A 188 -7.98 -4.63 30.90
N LEU A 189 -6.73 -4.38 30.48
CA LEU A 189 -6.07 -3.09 30.70
C LEU A 189 -6.72 -1.99 29.88
N TYR A 190 -7.06 -2.27 28.63
CA TYR A 190 -7.75 -1.30 27.76
C TYR A 190 -9.14 -0.97 28.32
N LEU A 191 -9.89 -1.99 28.72
CA LEU A 191 -11.21 -1.82 29.33
C LEU A 191 -11.13 -1.06 30.67
N GLN A 192 -10.07 -1.28 31.45
CA GLN A 192 -9.82 -0.56 32.69
C GLN A 192 -9.53 0.93 32.43
N ASP A 193 -8.66 1.24 31.48
CA ASP A 193 -8.37 2.63 31.11
C ASP A 193 -9.63 3.33 30.60
N LYS A 194 -10.44 2.67 29.75
CA LYS A 194 -11.75 3.17 29.30
C LYS A 194 -12.72 3.40 30.45
N ALA A 195 -12.83 2.46 31.38
CA ALA A 195 -13.69 2.60 32.57
C ALA A 195 -13.24 3.74 33.49
N ASN A 196 -11.95 4.09 33.43
CA ASN A 196 -11.35 5.20 34.16
C ASN A 196 -11.27 6.51 33.32
N ASN A 197 -12.12 6.63 32.29
CA ASN A 197 -12.19 7.79 31.39
C ASN A 197 -10.82 8.21 30.80
N LEU A 198 -9.97 7.23 30.51
CA LEU A 198 -8.62 7.41 29.95
C LEU A 198 -7.67 8.24 30.84
N THR A 199 -8.00 8.46 32.11
CA THR A 199 -7.10 9.16 33.05
C THR A 199 -5.86 8.33 33.41
N THR A 200 -5.89 7.05 33.07
CA THR A 200 -4.75 6.12 33.05
C THR A 200 -4.53 5.62 31.62
N ASN A 201 -3.30 5.21 31.34
CA ASN A 201 -2.82 4.75 30.03
C ASN A 201 -2.04 3.42 30.17
N HIS A 202 -2.42 2.57 31.14
CA HIS A 202 -1.70 1.34 31.47
C HIS A 202 -1.61 0.39 30.27
N PHE A 203 -2.68 0.28 29.48
CA PHE A 203 -2.67 -0.51 28.25
C PHE A 203 -1.68 0.05 27.24
N VAL A 204 -1.61 1.37 27.08
CA VAL A 204 -0.69 2.00 26.15
C VAL A 204 0.76 1.79 26.58
N GLU A 205 1.08 2.06 27.85
CA GLU A 205 2.45 2.00 28.38
C GLU A 205 3.03 0.58 28.45
N THR A 206 2.20 -0.42 28.74
CA THR A 206 2.68 -1.78 29.02
C THR A 206 2.49 -2.75 27.85
N LYS A 207 1.64 -2.39 26.89
CA LYS A 207 1.18 -3.28 25.82
C LYS A 207 1.29 -2.64 24.44
N SER A 208 0.42 -1.69 24.08
CA SER A 208 0.29 -1.20 22.70
C SER A 208 1.55 -0.48 22.19
N MET A 209 2.12 0.46 22.96
CA MET A 209 3.32 1.18 22.53
C MET A 209 4.57 0.29 22.51
N PRO A 210 4.89 -0.49 23.57
CA PRO A 210 6.03 -1.42 23.51
C PRO A 210 5.99 -2.37 22.31
N GLU A 211 4.81 -2.84 21.89
CA GLU A 211 4.66 -3.64 20.66
C GLU A 211 5.04 -2.87 19.39
N LEU A 212 4.63 -1.61 19.26
CA LEU A 212 5.02 -0.77 18.13
C LEU A 212 6.55 -0.54 18.08
N TYR A 213 7.18 -0.24 19.21
CA TYR A 213 8.65 -0.14 19.27
C TYR A 213 9.31 -1.48 18.90
N GLU A 214 8.80 -2.60 19.39
CA GLU A 214 9.32 -3.92 19.05
C GLU A 214 9.19 -4.23 17.56
N LEU A 215 8.04 -3.93 16.95
CA LEU A 215 7.79 -4.12 15.52
C LEU A 215 8.79 -3.33 14.68
N VAL A 216 8.99 -2.05 15.01
CA VAL A 216 9.90 -1.18 14.26
C VAL A 216 11.34 -1.63 14.37
N ASN A 217 11.80 -1.97 15.58
CA ASN A 217 13.19 -2.35 15.80
C ASN A 217 13.51 -3.75 15.28
N ASN A 218 12.55 -4.69 15.31
CA ASN A 218 12.81 -6.07 14.88
C ASN A 218 12.61 -6.26 13.37
N TYR A 219 11.63 -5.56 12.79
CA TYR A 219 11.19 -5.83 11.42
C TYR A 219 11.40 -4.67 10.47
N GLU A 220 11.79 -3.48 10.93
CA GLU A 220 12.15 -2.33 10.09
C GLU A 220 11.13 -2.05 8.95
N PRO A 221 9.83 -1.85 9.25
CA PRO A 221 8.83 -1.63 8.21
C PRO A 221 8.96 -0.21 7.59
N ASP A 222 8.77 -0.14 6.28
CA ASP A 222 8.66 1.10 5.50
C ASP A 222 7.26 1.76 5.60
N VAL A 223 6.24 1.01 6.04
CA VAL A 223 4.89 1.53 6.32
C VAL A 223 4.45 1.06 7.69
N ILE A 224 4.03 2.00 8.54
CA ILE A 224 3.27 1.67 9.75
C ILE A 224 1.86 2.19 9.57
N TRP A 225 0.92 1.27 9.42
CA TRP A 225 -0.49 1.56 9.20
C TRP A 225 -1.25 1.33 10.51
N SER A 226 -1.52 2.37 11.28
CA SER A 226 -2.23 2.27 12.55
C SER A 226 -3.75 2.24 12.34
N ASP A 227 -4.49 1.68 13.31
CA ASP A 227 -5.95 1.69 13.26
C ASP A 227 -6.60 1.47 14.62
N GLY A 228 -7.87 1.84 14.74
CA GLY A 228 -8.64 1.67 15.96
C GLY A 228 -8.24 2.65 17.07
N ALA A 229 -7.51 3.70 16.72
CA ALA A 229 -7.26 4.84 17.61
C ALA A 229 -8.45 5.80 17.67
N GLN A 230 -9.41 5.66 16.75
CA GLN A 230 -10.57 6.53 16.64
C GLN A 230 -11.47 6.37 17.88
N GLY A 231 -11.78 7.47 18.54
CA GLY A 231 -12.55 7.50 19.78
C GLY A 231 -11.73 7.76 21.05
N GLU A 232 -10.39 7.73 20.96
CA GLU A 232 -9.48 8.14 22.03
C GLU A 232 -8.44 9.14 21.50
N PRO A 233 -8.14 10.21 22.25
CA PRO A 233 -7.22 11.25 21.79
C PRO A 233 -5.78 10.74 21.62
N ASP A 234 -5.03 11.37 20.72
CA ASP A 234 -3.62 11.08 20.42
C ASP A 234 -2.69 11.02 21.65
N TRP A 235 -2.94 11.85 22.67
CA TRP A 235 -2.16 11.86 23.91
C TRP A 235 -2.35 10.58 24.74
N TYR A 236 -3.54 9.98 24.71
CA TYR A 236 -3.79 8.71 25.41
C TYR A 236 -2.92 7.62 24.78
N TRP A 237 -2.91 7.58 23.44
CA TRP A 237 -2.09 6.67 22.67
C TRP A 237 -0.60 6.95 22.77
N ASN A 238 -0.18 8.15 23.18
CA ASN A 238 1.21 8.62 23.11
C ASN A 238 1.75 8.68 21.67
N SER A 239 0.86 8.93 20.69
CA SER A 239 1.14 8.82 19.26
C SER A 239 2.22 9.80 18.79
N THR A 240 2.12 11.08 19.14
CA THR A 240 3.08 12.09 18.68
C THR A 240 4.49 11.85 19.21
N VAL A 241 4.63 11.30 20.41
CA VAL A 241 5.92 10.92 21.00
C VAL A 241 6.52 9.74 20.24
N PHE A 242 5.72 8.72 19.96
CA PHE A 242 6.15 7.59 19.14
C PHE A 242 6.57 8.02 17.74
N LEU A 243 5.78 8.86 17.06
CA LEU A 243 6.08 9.36 15.73
C LEU A 243 7.34 10.25 15.70
N ALA A 244 7.56 11.07 16.73
CA ALA A 244 8.79 11.84 16.86
C ALA A 244 10.02 10.91 17.00
N TRP A 245 9.94 9.85 17.81
CA TRP A 245 11.01 8.85 17.85
C TRP A 245 11.18 8.14 16.50
N LEU A 246 10.08 7.73 15.88
CA LEU A 246 10.06 7.02 14.60
C LEU A 246 10.82 7.81 13.52
N PHE A 247 10.58 9.11 13.43
CA PHE A 247 11.18 9.97 12.41
C PHE A 247 12.58 10.48 12.75
N ASN A 248 13.03 10.39 14.01
CA ASN A 248 14.34 10.89 14.43
C ASN A 248 15.38 9.79 14.63
N ASP A 249 14.99 8.70 15.30
CA ASP A 249 15.92 7.78 15.95
C ASP A 249 15.71 6.31 15.54
N SER A 250 14.57 5.96 14.95
CA SER A 250 14.30 4.58 14.50
C SER A 250 15.23 4.15 13.34
N PRO A 251 15.40 2.84 13.11
CA PRO A 251 16.19 2.32 11.98
C PRO A 251 15.59 2.66 10.61
N VAL A 252 14.31 3.05 10.54
CA VAL A 252 13.57 3.31 9.30
C VAL A 252 13.22 4.78 9.09
N LYS A 253 13.77 5.68 9.90
CA LYS A 253 13.46 7.12 9.91
C LYS A 253 13.52 7.82 8.53
N ASP A 254 14.37 7.33 7.63
CA ASP A 254 14.58 7.91 6.31
C ASP A 254 13.54 7.44 5.27
N THR A 255 12.89 6.29 5.49
CA THR A 255 11.97 5.68 4.50
C THR A 255 10.55 5.54 5.00
N VAL A 256 10.33 5.43 6.31
CA VAL A 256 9.03 5.08 6.87
C VAL A 256 7.95 6.12 6.55
N VAL A 257 6.74 5.65 6.27
CA VAL A 257 5.52 6.45 6.19
C VAL A 257 4.46 5.92 7.15
N VAL A 258 3.59 6.83 7.61
CA VAL A 258 2.46 6.49 8.47
C VAL A 258 1.15 7.04 7.89
N ASN A 259 0.06 6.32 8.12
CA ASN A 259 -1.29 6.81 7.77
C ASN A 259 -1.79 7.86 8.79
N ASP A 260 -3.08 8.19 8.72
CA ASP A 260 -3.76 9.24 9.47
C ASP A 260 -4.64 8.74 10.63
N ARG A 261 -4.34 7.57 11.21
CA ARG A 261 -5.22 6.92 12.21
C ARG A 261 -4.54 6.77 13.57
N TRP A 262 -4.03 7.88 14.11
CA TRP A 262 -3.21 7.91 15.32
C TRP A 262 -3.93 8.41 16.58
N GLY A 263 -5.19 8.83 16.45
CA GLY A 263 -5.99 9.39 17.53
C GLY A 263 -7.31 9.96 17.02
N ASP A 264 -8.19 10.32 17.96
CA ASP A 264 -9.45 10.99 17.68
C ASP A 264 -9.20 12.39 17.08
N GLY A 265 -9.76 12.62 15.89
CA GLY A 265 -9.56 13.86 15.13
C GLY A 265 -8.36 13.86 14.17
N ASP A 266 -7.53 12.82 14.16
CA ASP A 266 -6.30 12.78 13.32
C ASP A 266 -6.59 12.38 11.86
N MET A 267 -7.69 11.66 11.62
CA MET A 267 -8.07 11.19 10.29
C MET A 267 -8.42 12.36 9.37
N CYS A 268 -7.89 12.35 8.13
CA CYS A 268 -7.84 13.49 7.21
C CYS A 268 -7.08 14.74 7.71
N ALA A 269 -6.35 14.66 8.82
CA ALA A 269 -5.71 15.84 9.43
C ALA A 269 -4.19 15.69 9.58
N HIS A 270 -3.72 14.50 9.94
CA HIS A 270 -2.32 14.25 10.31
C HIS A 270 -1.74 13.00 9.64
N GLY A 271 -0.42 12.85 9.65
CA GLY A 271 0.28 11.67 9.13
C GLY A 271 0.92 11.87 7.75
N SER A 272 1.69 10.89 7.28
CA SER A 272 2.41 10.99 6.00
C SER A 272 1.48 10.91 4.79
N PHE A 273 0.33 10.24 4.94
CA PHE A 273 -0.71 10.18 3.93
C PHE A 273 -2.08 9.97 4.59
N TYR A 274 -3.14 10.43 3.93
CA TYR A 274 -4.50 10.33 4.45
C TYR A 274 -5.25 9.14 3.88
N THR A 275 -5.99 8.45 4.74
CA THR A 275 -6.94 7.42 4.33
C THR A 275 -8.36 7.93 4.46
N CYS A 276 -8.67 8.88 5.36
CA CYS A 276 -9.95 9.57 5.53
C CYS A 276 -11.22 8.73 5.82
N ALA A 277 -11.35 7.58 5.20
CA ALA A 277 -12.38 6.57 5.39
C ALA A 277 -11.92 5.28 4.69
N ASP A 278 -12.58 4.16 4.97
CA ASP A 278 -12.39 2.97 4.15
C ASP A 278 -12.89 3.26 2.72
N ARG A 279 -12.15 2.78 1.72
CA ARG A 279 -12.40 3.01 0.29
C ARG A 279 -12.47 4.49 -0.10
N TYR A 280 -11.73 5.34 0.61
CA TYR A 280 -11.67 6.76 0.31
C TYR A 280 -11.16 7.00 -1.11
N ASN A 281 -11.99 7.64 -1.92
CA ASN A 281 -11.65 8.10 -3.26
C ASN A 281 -12.37 9.44 -3.49
N PRO A 282 -11.67 10.58 -3.31
CA PRO A 282 -12.29 11.90 -3.38
C PRO A 282 -12.72 12.29 -4.80
N GLY A 283 -12.29 11.57 -5.84
CA GLY A 283 -12.60 11.87 -7.23
C GLY A 283 -11.96 13.17 -7.77
N VAL A 284 -11.16 13.86 -6.96
CA VAL A 284 -10.41 15.07 -7.30
C VAL A 284 -9.05 15.07 -6.60
N VAL A 285 -8.10 15.84 -7.13
CA VAL A 285 -6.77 15.98 -6.51
C VAL A 285 -6.88 16.60 -5.12
N GLN A 286 -6.15 16.02 -4.18
CA GLN A 286 -6.01 16.52 -2.81
C GLN A 286 -4.67 17.26 -2.62
N PRO A 287 -4.61 18.24 -1.71
CA PRO A 287 -3.37 18.95 -1.40
C PRO A 287 -2.35 18.08 -0.65
N HIS A 288 -2.82 17.05 0.05
CA HIS A 288 -1.99 16.10 0.78
C HIS A 288 -2.04 14.72 0.11
N LYS A 289 -0.97 13.92 0.26
CA LYS A 289 -0.95 12.55 -0.24
C LYS A 289 -2.03 11.74 0.46
N TRP A 290 -2.68 10.85 -0.30
CA TRP A 290 -3.74 9.98 0.22
C TRP A 290 -3.66 8.57 -0.36
N GLU A 291 -4.33 7.62 0.30
CA GLU A 291 -4.37 6.22 -0.05
C GLU A 291 -5.82 5.69 -0.04
N ASN A 292 -6.24 5.11 -1.16
CA ASN A 292 -7.47 4.35 -1.29
C ASN A 292 -7.26 2.93 -0.76
N CYS A 293 -7.59 2.72 0.50
CA CYS A 293 -7.54 1.41 1.14
C CYS A 293 -8.86 0.66 0.91
N LEU A 294 -8.84 -0.46 0.18
CA LEU A 294 -10.05 -1.19 -0.23
C LEU A 294 -9.86 -2.71 -0.18
N THR A 295 -10.96 -3.46 -0.30
CA THR A 295 -10.98 -4.93 -0.23
C THR A 295 -11.34 -5.58 -1.56
N LEU A 296 -10.68 -6.69 -1.93
CA LEU A 296 -11.12 -7.52 -3.06
C LEU A 296 -12.45 -8.22 -2.78
N ASP A 297 -12.63 -8.76 -1.58
CA ASP A 297 -13.94 -9.18 -1.10
C ASP A 297 -14.74 -7.92 -0.77
N LYS A 298 -15.86 -7.71 -1.47
CA LYS A 298 -16.69 -6.51 -1.34
C LYS A 298 -17.30 -6.36 0.06
N MET A 299 -17.27 -7.40 0.89
CA MET A 299 -17.95 -7.42 2.18
C MET A 299 -17.01 -7.49 3.40
N SER A 300 -15.74 -7.85 3.24
CA SER A 300 -14.86 -8.15 4.40
C SER A 300 -13.37 -7.94 4.09
N TRP A 301 -12.59 -7.64 5.14
CA TRP A 301 -11.14 -7.62 5.06
C TRP A 301 -10.55 -9.02 5.29
N GLY A 302 -11.04 -9.72 6.32
CA GLY A 302 -10.69 -11.10 6.61
C GLY A 302 -11.33 -12.11 5.65
N TYR A 303 -10.76 -13.31 5.57
CA TYR A 303 -11.28 -14.40 4.74
C TYR A 303 -12.66 -14.87 5.21
N ARG A 304 -13.59 -15.04 4.25
CA ARG A 304 -14.90 -15.66 4.47
C ARG A 304 -15.09 -16.87 3.57
N ARG A 305 -15.32 -18.03 4.17
CA ARG A 305 -15.65 -19.28 3.46
C ARG A 305 -17.03 -19.24 2.79
N THR A 306 -17.88 -18.30 3.21
CA THR A 306 -19.23 -18.10 2.69
C THR A 306 -19.25 -17.22 1.44
N ALA A 307 -18.12 -16.58 1.10
CA ALA A 307 -18.04 -15.68 -0.03
C ALA A 307 -18.26 -16.41 -1.37
N SER A 308 -19.14 -15.87 -2.20
CA SER A 308 -19.39 -16.35 -3.56
C SER A 308 -18.55 -15.59 -4.58
N PHE A 309 -18.44 -16.09 -5.81
CA PHE A 309 -17.72 -15.41 -6.90
C PHE A 309 -18.17 -13.94 -7.10
N LEU A 310 -19.45 -13.65 -6.92
CA LEU A 310 -20.02 -12.29 -7.11
C LEU A 310 -19.68 -11.34 -5.97
N ASP A 311 -19.24 -11.85 -4.81
CA ASP A 311 -18.83 -11.05 -3.67
C ASP A 311 -17.43 -10.44 -3.88
N TYR A 312 -16.68 -10.91 -4.88
CA TYR A 312 -15.36 -10.38 -5.18
C TYR A 312 -15.43 -9.33 -6.28
N MET A 313 -14.53 -8.34 -6.22
CA MET A 313 -14.32 -7.42 -7.33
C MET A 313 -13.91 -8.19 -8.59
N THR A 314 -14.51 -7.81 -9.71
CA THR A 314 -14.00 -8.18 -11.03
C THR A 314 -12.67 -7.46 -11.28
N ILE A 315 -11.86 -7.98 -12.20
CA ILE A 315 -10.62 -7.28 -12.61
C ILE A 315 -10.92 -5.88 -13.18
N HIS A 316 -12.03 -5.72 -13.91
CA HIS A 316 -12.42 -4.43 -14.45
C HIS A 316 -12.79 -3.42 -13.34
N GLU A 317 -13.52 -3.84 -12.30
CA GLU A 317 -13.78 -3.01 -11.12
C GLU A 317 -12.47 -2.63 -10.41
N LEU A 318 -11.53 -3.59 -10.26
CA LEU A 318 -10.25 -3.35 -9.62
C LEU A 318 -9.37 -2.34 -10.38
N LEU A 319 -9.26 -2.49 -11.70
CA LEU A 319 -8.51 -1.56 -12.55
C LEU A 319 -9.18 -0.19 -12.64
N THR A 320 -10.51 -0.14 -12.58
CA THR A 320 -11.25 1.13 -12.47
C THR A 320 -10.89 1.85 -11.17
N SER A 321 -10.91 1.15 -10.04
CA SER A 321 -10.47 1.73 -8.76
C SER A 321 -9.02 2.20 -8.82
N LEU A 322 -8.12 1.44 -9.45
CA LEU A 322 -6.71 1.83 -9.62
C LEU A 322 -6.60 3.14 -10.40
N VAL A 323 -7.16 3.18 -11.61
CA VAL A 323 -7.01 4.28 -12.55
C VAL A 323 -7.63 5.56 -12.00
N THR A 324 -8.82 5.48 -11.41
CA THR A 324 -9.48 6.66 -10.80
C THR A 324 -8.67 7.19 -9.61
N THR A 325 -8.08 6.30 -8.81
CA THR A 325 -7.25 6.67 -7.66
C THR A 325 -5.98 7.39 -8.08
N VAL A 326 -5.20 6.81 -9.00
CA VAL A 326 -3.90 7.39 -9.40
C VAL A 326 -4.07 8.67 -10.23
N SER A 327 -5.15 8.78 -11.01
CA SER A 327 -5.49 10.00 -11.74
C SER A 327 -5.77 11.17 -10.80
N CYS A 328 -6.25 10.89 -9.59
CA CYS A 328 -6.49 11.86 -8.52
C CYS A 328 -5.31 11.98 -7.51
N GLY A 329 -4.15 11.41 -7.84
CA GLY A 329 -2.91 11.53 -7.05
C GLY A 329 -2.75 10.56 -5.88
N GLY A 330 -3.72 9.66 -5.67
CA GLY A 330 -3.68 8.68 -4.58
C GLY A 330 -2.78 7.48 -4.86
N ASN A 331 -2.51 6.71 -3.81
CA ASN A 331 -2.10 5.31 -3.92
C ASN A 331 -3.32 4.41 -3.70
N MET A 332 -3.31 3.18 -4.23
CA MET A 332 -4.30 2.16 -3.92
C MET A 332 -3.65 1.06 -3.09
N LEU A 333 -4.29 0.68 -1.98
CA LEU A 333 -3.89 -0.42 -1.10
C LEU A 333 -4.99 -1.49 -1.13
N ILE A 334 -4.70 -2.62 -1.78
CA ILE A 334 -5.68 -3.66 -2.08
C ILE A 334 -5.58 -4.78 -1.06
N ASN A 335 -6.64 -4.99 -0.29
CA ASN A 335 -6.69 -6.05 0.71
C ASN A 335 -7.05 -7.43 0.15
N ILE A 336 -6.33 -8.43 0.66
CA ILE A 336 -6.65 -9.85 0.59
C ILE A 336 -6.79 -10.46 1.99
N GLY A 337 -7.59 -11.53 2.08
CA GLY A 337 -7.76 -12.32 3.30
C GLY A 337 -7.29 -13.77 3.08
N PRO A 338 -6.10 -14.16 3.56
CA PRO A 338 -5.62 -15.54 3.52
C PRO A 338 -6.43 -16.49 4.40
N THR A 339 -6.43 -17.79 4.08
CA THR A 339 -7.10 -18.82 4.89
C THR A 339 -6.35 -19.10 6.19
N LYS A 340 -6.96 -19.76 7.18
CA LYS A 340 -6.28 -20.13 8.45
C LYS A 340 -5.04 -21.00 8.24
N GLU A 341 -5.01 -21.77 7.16
CA GLU A 341 -3.88 -22.61 6.77
C GLU A 341 -2.75 -21.80 6.09
N GLY A 342 -2.97 -20.53 5.77
CA GLY A 342 -1.97 -19.64 5.17
C GLY A 342 -1.92 -19.66 3.64
N THR A 343 -2.95 -20.20 2.98
CA THR A 343 -3.06 -20.13 1.52
C THR A 343 -3.72 -18.83 1.07
N LEU A 344 -3.32 -18.34 -0.11
CA LEU A 344 -4.02 -17.25 -0.79
C LEU A 344 -5.24 -17.83 -1.49
N PRO A 345 -6.47 -17.30 -1.28
CA PRO A 345 -7.62 -17.77 -2.01
C PRO A 345 -7.41 -17.60 -3.52
N ALA A 346 -7.60 -18.67 -4.29
CA ALA A 346 -7.25 -18.71 -5.71
C ALA A 346 -7.87 -17.57 -6.55
N LEU A 347 -9.09 -17.15 -6.21
CA LEU A 347 -9.75 -16.03 -6.90
C LEU A 347 -9.10 -14.68 -6.57
N MET A 348 -8.66 -14.47 -5.33
CA MET A 348 -7.92 -13.26 -4.96
C MET A 348 -6.55 -13.25 -5.65
N GLU A 349 -5.85 -14.38 -5.67
CA GLU A 349 -4.58 -14.53 -6.39
C GLU A 349 -4.77 -14.28 -7.90
N GLU A 350 -5.82 -14.82 -8.52
CA GLU A 350 -6.14 -14.57 -9.93
C GLU A 350 -6.30 -13.07 -10.21
N ARG A 351 -7.05 -12.33 -9.38
CA ARG A 351 -7.23 -10.87 -9.54
C ARG A 351 -5.91 -10.11 -9.40
N LEU A 352 -5.06 -10.50 -8.45
CA LEU A 352 -3.74 -9.92 -8.29
C LEU A 352 -2.87 -10.19 -9.52
N MET A 353 -2.87 -11.41 -10.04
CA MET A 353 -2.10 -11.78 -11.23
C MET A 353 -2.59 -11.07 -12.49
N GLN A 354 -3.90 -10.92 -12.68
CA GLN A 354 -4.52 -10.17 -13.78
C GLN A 354 -4.14 -8.67 -13.71
N MET A 355 -4.17 -8.07 -12.51
CA MET A 355 -3.72 -6.70 -12.31
C MET A 355 -2.23 -6.54 -12.66
N GLY A 356 -1.40 -7.51 -12.26
CA GLY A 356 0.02 -7.56 -12.60
C GLY A 356 0.29 -7.67 -14.11
N GLN A 357 -0.47 -8.50 -14.82
CA GLN A 357 -0.42 -8.60 -16.28
C GLN A 357 -0.72 -7.25 -16.92
N TRP A 358 -1.76 -6.56 -16.48
CA TRP A 358 -2.11 -5.24 -16.97
C TRP A 358 -1.03 -4.18 -16.67
N LEU A 359 -0.51 -4.18 -15.43
CA LEU A 359 0.56 -3.26 -15.00
C LEU A 359 1.90 -3.52 -15.72
N SER A 360 2.15 -4.74 -16.20
CA SER A 360 3.35 -5.03 -16.99
C SER A 360 3.37 -4.31 -18.34
N ILE A 361 2.19 -4.01 -18.89
CA ILE A 361 2.02 -3.29 -20.15
C ILE A 361 1.85 -1.78 -19.88
N ASN A 362 1.00 -1.43 -18.92
CA ASN A 362 0.53 -0.06 -18.72
C ASN A 362 1.18 0.66 -17.54
N GLY A 363 2.12 0.00 -16.84
CA GLY A 363 2.75 0.52 -15.61
C GLY A 363 3.48 1.84 -15.80
N GLU A 364 3.95 2.16 -17.01
CA GLU A 364 4.54 3.48 -17.34
C GLU A 364 3.57 4.64 -17.03
N ALA A 365 2.28 4.43 -17.29
CA ALA A 365 1.22 5.41 -17.05
C ALA A 365 0.82 5.52 -15.57
N VAL A 366 1.24 4.57 -14.73
CA VAL A 366 0.86 4.46 -13.32
C VAL A 366 2.03 4.88 -12.42
N TYR A 367 3.14 4.16 -12.45
CA TYR A 367 4.24 4.35 -11.50
C TYR A 367 4.98 5.68 -11.72
N ALA A 368 5.22 6.39 -10.61
CA ALA A 368 5.79 7.74 -10.58
C ALA A 368 5.02 8.77 -11.43
N SER A 369 3.78 8.47 -11.83
CA SER A 369 2.91 9.43 -12.50
C SER A 369 2.36 10.45 -11.50
N LYS A 370 1.87 11.58 -12.03
CA LYS A 370 1.16 12.62 -11.30
C LYS A 370 -0.24 12.76 -11.86
N ALA A 371 -1.14 13.31 -11.05
CA ALA A 371 -2.42 13.79 -11.56
C ALA A 371 -2.16 14.85 -12.65
N TRP A 372 -2.79 14.68 -13.82
CA TRP A 372 -2.75 15.71 -14.85
C TRP A 372 -3.67 16.87 -14.47
N VAL A 373 -3.62 17.99 -15.20
CA VAL A 373 -4.48 19.17 -14.91
C VAL A 373 -5.97 18.87 -14.98
N HIS A 374 -6.38 17.87 -15.78
CA HIS A 374 -7.71 17.27 -15.75
C HIS A 374 -7.59 15.83 -15.25
N GLN A 375 -8.40 15.42 -14.27
CA GLN A 375 -8.39 14.04 -13.75
C GLN A 375 -9.16 13.08 -14.69
N ASN A 376 -10.27 13.54 -15.25
CA ASN A 376 -11.11 12.79 -16.18
C ASN A 376 -11.50 13.63 -17.40
N ASP A 377 -12.03 12.98 -18.43
CA ASP A 377 -12.42 13.66 -19.65
C ASP A 377 -13.80 14.33 -19.59
N THR A 378 -13.92 15.48 -20.22
CA THR A 378 -15.15 16.28 -20.26
C THR A 378 -16.18 15.81 -21.30
N LEU A 379 -15.80 14.97 -22.27
CA LEU A 379 -16.72 14.49 -23.31
C LEU A 379 -16.95 12.99 -23.30
N THR A 380 -15.93 12.20 -22.98
CA THR A 380 -16.04 10.74 -22.96
C THR A 380 -16.02 10.22 -21.53
N PRO A 381 -17.17 9.78 -20.99
CA PRO A 381 -17.22 9.15 -19.67
C PRO A 381 -16.29 7.93 -19.59
N GLY A 382 -15.68 7.72 -18.42
CA GLY A 382 -14.75 6.60 -18.23
C GLY A 382 -13.39 6.81 -18.88
N VAL A 383 -13.02 8.05 -19.22
CA VAL A 383 -11.64 8.42 -19.57
C VAL A 383 -11.00 9.18 -18.43
N TRP A 384 -9.83 8.72 -17.99
CA TRP A 384 -9.06 9.29 -16.89
C TRP A 384 -7.63 9.59 -17.31
N TYR A 385 -6.96 10.52 -16.63
CA TYR A 385 -5.64 10.98 -17.03
C TYR A 385 -4.61 10.97 -15.91
N THR A 386 -3.39 10.57 -16.27
CA THR A 386 -2.17 10.84 -15.51
C THR A 386 -1.15 11.51 -16.42
N SER A 387 -0.09 12.07 -15.82
CA SER A 387 1.05 12.59 -16.57
C SER A 387 2.38 12.19 -15.95
N LYS A 388 3.41 12.11 -16.79
CA LYS A 388 4.79 11.87 -16.39
C LYS A 388 5.72 12.69 -17.29
N ALA A 389 6.45 13.63 -16.69
CA ALA A 389 7.15 14.67 -17.44
C ALA A 389 6.20 15.33 -18.47
N ASP A 390 6.58 15.41 -19.73
CA ASP A 390 5.79 16.02 -20.82
C ASP A 390 4.81 15.04 -21.50
N THR A 391 4.66 13.84 -20.96
CA THR A 391 3.76 12.81 -21.48
C THR A 391 2.45 12.78 -20.69
N VAL A 392 1.33 12.70 -21.39
CA VAL A 392 -0.02 12.51 -20.82
C VAL A 392 -0.51 11.12 -21.23
N TYR A 393 -1.09 10.39 -20.29
CA TYR A 393 -1.71 9.10 -20.54
C TYR A 393 -3.21 9.23 -20.36
N ALA A 394 -3.99 8.68 -21.29
CA ALA A 394 -5.44 8.58 -21.15
C ALA A 394 -5.83 7.11 -21.00
N PHE A 395 -6.40 6.78 -19.85
CA PHE A 395 -7.01 5.48 -19.58
C PHE A 395 -8.45 5.52 -20.06
N THR A 396 -8.88 4.53 -20.83
CA THR A 396 -10.25 4.35 -21.29
C THR A 396 -10.78 3.04 -20.71
N LEU A 397 -11.83 3.14 -19.89
CA LEU A 397 -12.44 1.99 -19.21
C LEU A 397 -13.26 1.13 -20.19
N GLU A 398 -13.83 1.74 -21.23
CA GLU A 398 -14.64 1.04 -22.23
C GLU A 398 -14.08 1.31 -23.62
N TRP A 399 -13.94 0.27 -24.44
CA TRP A 399 -13.47 0.42 -25.81
C TRP A 399 -14.45 1.30 -26.61
N PRO A 400 -13.98 2.41 -27.23
CA PRO A 400 -14.89 3.34 -27.88
C PRO A 400 -15.54 2.72 -29.12
N ARG A 401 -16.82 3.05 -29.33
CA ARG A 401 -17.55 2.55 -30.50
C ARG A 401 -16.90 3.05 -31.81
N GLY A 402 -16.73 2.12 -32.74
CA GLY A 402 -16.16 2.41 -34.06
C GLY A 402 -14.69 2.79 -34.02
N ASP A 403 -13.96 2.41 -32.96
CA ASP A 403 -12.53 2.63 -32.79
C ASP A 403 -12.14 4.12 -32.81
N MET A 404 -13.05 5.01 -32.38
CA MET A 404 -12.83 6.45 -32.37
C MET A 404 -13.01 7.03 -30.96
N LEU A 405 -11.89 7.45 -30.35
CA LEU A 405 -11.89 8.10 -29.05
C LEU A 405 -11.98 9.62 -29.20
N THR A 406 -12.84 10.26 -28.41
CA THR A 406 -12.96 11.73 -28.38
C THR A 406 -12.53 12.25 -27.02
N LEU A 407 -11.54 13.14 -26.98
CA LEU A 407 -10.97 13.69 -25.76
C LEU A 407 -11.31 15.17 -25.68
N GLY A 408 -12.23 15.53 -24.79
CA GLY A 408 -12.64 16.91 -24.57
C GLY A 408 -11.59 17.79 -23.89
N SER A 409 -10.67 17.17 -23.16
CA SER A 409 -9.72 17.88 -22.28
C SER A 409 -8.34 18.08 -22.92
N VAL A 410 -8.13 17.54 -24.12
CA VAL A 410 -6.82 17.50 -24.78
C VAL A 410 -6.87 18.29 -26.09
N GLN A 411 -5.80 19.03 -26.39
CA GLN A 411 -5.56 19.70 -27.65
C GLN A 411 -4.21 19.27 -28.23
N SER A 412 -4.17 19.02 -29.54
CA SER A 412 -2.92 18.67 -30.24
C SER A 412 -2.01 19.89 -30.45
N THR A 413 -0.75 19.61 -30.77
CA THR A 413 0.27 20.55 -31.24
C THR A 413 0.87 20.02 -32.55
N PRO A 414 1.63 20.84 -33.31
CA PRO A 414 2.25 20.38 -34.55
C PRO A 414 3.21 19.19 -34.39
N THR A 415 3.67 18.91 -33.17
CA THR A 415 4.60 17.81 -32.85
C THR A 415 3.95 16.73 -31.98
N THR A 416 2.61 16.72 -31.88
CA THR A 416 1.89 15.68 -31.14
C THR A 416 2.15 14.30 -31.70
N SER A 417 2.44 13.36 -30.81
CA SER A 417 2.60 11.95 -31.11
C SER A 417 1.71 11.15 -30.17
N ILE A 418 0.88 10.27 -30.72
CA ILE A 418 -0.04 9.45 -29.94
C ILE A 418 0.20 7.99 -30.33
N THR A 419 0.35 7.13 -29.33
CA THR A 419 0.55 5.69 -29.50
C THR A 419 -0.36 4.93 -28.54
N MET A 420 -0.70 3.69 -28.88
CA MET A 420 -1.50 2.81 -28.03
C MET A 420 -0.57 1.89 -27.22
N MET A 421 -0.75 1.86 -25.90
CA MET A 421 0.00 0.93 -25.03
C MET A 421 -0.44 -0.51 -25.34
N GLY A 422 0.53 -1.41 -25.48
CA GLY A 422 0.25 -2.80 -25.89
C GLY A 422 0.01 -2.98 -27.39
N GLN A 423 0.34 -2.00 -28.23
CA GLN A 423 0.21 -2.08 -29.70
C GLN A 423 1.43 -1.48 -30.42
N GLY A 424 2.61 -2.06 -30.19
CA GLY A 424 3.86 -1.64 -30.83
C GLY A 424 4.15 -0.13 -30.70
N SER A 425 4.89 0.44 -31.65
CA SER A 425 5.22 1.88 -31.68
C SER A 425 4.51 2.64 -32.81
N GLN A 426 3.38 2.10 -33.30
CA GLN A 426 2.64 2.72 -34.38
C GLN A 426 1.94 3.99 -33.90
N LYS A 427 2.09 5.08 -34.67
CA LYS A 427 1.41 6.34 -34.37
C LYS A 427 -0.05 6.27 -34.78
N LEU A 428 -0.93 6.69 -33.88
CA LEU A 428 -2.37 6.81 -34.11
C LEU A 428 -2.68 8.09 -34.88
N LEU A 429 -3.64 8.00 -35.80
CA LEU A 429 -4.17 9.16 -36.49
C LEU A 429 -5.02 9.98 -35.52
N HIS A 430 -4.86 11.30 -35.57
CA HIS A 430 -5.65 12.21 -34.75
C HIS A 430 -5.97 13.49 -35.50
N LYS A 431 -7.04 14.17 -35.07
CA LYS A 431 -7.41 15.50 -35.56
C LYS A 431 -8.09 16.30 -34.45
N ASP A 432 -7.76 17.58 -34.36
CA ASP A 432 -8.54 18.50 -33.54
C ASP A 432 -9.93 18.69 -34.16
N ILE A 433 -10.94 18.70 -33.32
CA ILE A 433 -12.35 18.98 -33.64
C ILE A 433 -12.85 20.11 -32.75
N ASN A 434 -14.00 20.71 -33.06
CA ASN A 434 -14.55 21.86 -32.31
C ASN A 434 -14.61 21.62 -30.79
N LYS A 435 -14.81 20.38 -30.36
CA LYS A 435 -14.95 20.04 -28.94
C LYS A 435 -13.71 19.38 -28.31
N GLY A 436 -12.61 19.16 -29.01
CA GLY A 436 -11.41 18.54 -28.42
C GLY A 436 -10.56 17.81 -29.45
N LEU A 437 -9.92 16.72 -29.05
CA LEU A 437 -9.09 15.89 -29.91
C LEU A 437 -9.80 14.58 -30.24
N GLN A 438 -9.88 14.21 -31.51
CA GLN A 438 -10.38 12.91 -31.93
C GLN A 438 -9.20 12.01 -32.35
N VAL A 439 -9.14 10.79 -31.82
CA VAL A 439 -8.08 9.82 -32.06
C VAL A 439 -8.69 8.54 -32.65
N ALA A 440 -8.13 8.05 -33.76
CA ALA A 440 -8.47 6.75 -34.31
C ALA A 440 -7.64 5.67 -33.62
N LEU A 441 -8.31 4.80 -32.88
CA LEU A 441 -7.71 3.63 -32.25
C LEU A 441 -7.50 2.54 -33.32
N PRO A 442 -6.56 1.59 -33.09
CA PRO A 442 -6.44 0.40 -33.91
C PRO A 442 -7.68 -0.51 -33.78
N SER A 443 -7.70 -1.66 -34.45
CA SER A 443 -8.69 -2.68 -34.07
C SER A 443 -8.38 -3.20 -32.66
N MET A 444 -9.41 -3.44 -31.83
CA MET A 444 -9.23 -3.98 -30.48
C MET A 444 -8.45 -5.30 -30.47
N SER A 445 -8.59 -6.12 -31.51
CA SER A 445 -7.87 -7.40 -31.65
C SER A 445 -6.36 -7.26 -31.85
N GLU A 446 -5.87 -6.06 -32.18
CA GLU A 446 -4.44 -5.77 -32.36
C GLU A 446 -3.77 -5.30 -31.05
N VAL A 447 -4.56 -5.08 -29.99
CA VAL A 447 -4.09 -4.58 -28.70
C VAL A 447 -4.04 -5.71 -27.69
N ILE A 448 -2.87 -5.97 -27.11
CA ILE A 448 -2.71 -7.07 -26.13
C ILE A 448 -3.20 -6.71 -24.73
N SER A 449 -3.37 -5.41 -24.43
CA SER A 449 -3.92 -4.95 -23.15
C SER A 449 -5.42 -5.23 -23.10
N GLU A 450 -5.90 -5.75 -21.96
CA GLU A 450 -7.30 -6.07 -21.72
C GLU A 450 -7.91 -5.18 -20.61
N TRP A 451 -9.25 -5.19 -20.52
CA TRP A 451 -10.11 -4.55 -19.49
C TRP A 451 -10.10 -3.04 -19.38
N VAL A 452 -8.94 -2.40 -19.47
CA VAL A 452 -8.74 -0.95 -19.49
C VAL A 452 -7.61 -0.66 -20.48
N TRP A 453 -7.81 0.31 -21.36
CA TRP A 453 -6.87 0.61 -22.44
C TRP A 453 -6.20 1.96 -22.22
N VAL A 454 -4.97 2.11 -22.67
CA VAL A 454 -4.18 3.33 -22.43
C VAL A 454 -3.58 3.83 -23.73
N ILE A 455 -3.84 5.10 -24.03
CA ILE A 455 -3.07 5.83 -25.05
C ILE A 455 -2.02 6.71 -24.37
N LYS A 456 -0.83 6.74 -24.96
CA LYS A 456 0.28 7.61 -24.60
C LYS A 456 0.30 8.79 -25.55
N MET A 457 0.32 10.01 -25.01
CA MET A 457 0.29 11.25 -25.77
C MET A 457 1.48 12.13 -25.39
N GLU A 458 2.32 12.43 -26.37
CA GLU A 458 3.47 13.31 -26.22
C GLU A 458 3.18 14.67 -26.90
N ASN A 459 3.69 15.75 -26.32
CA ASN A 459 3.52 17.12 -26.84
C ASN A 459 2.05 17.52 -27.03
N VAL A 460 1.18 17.21 -26.06
CA VAL A 460 -0.21 17.70 -26.03
C VAL A 460 -0.36 18.84 -25.03
N ARG A 461 -1.45 19.60 -25.15
CA ARG A 461 -1.80 20.67 -24.22
C ARG A 461 -3.19 20.44 -23.63
N PRO A 462 -3.45 20.88 -22.39
CA PRO A 462 -4.81 20.91 -21.88
C PRO A 462 -5.62 21.89 -22.71
N LYS A 463 -6.85 21.49 -23.06
CA LYS A 463 -7.78 22.38 -23.72
C LYS A 463 -8.19 23.48 -22.74
N ARG A 464 -7.99 24.74 -23.11
CA ARG A 464 -8.44 25.87 -22.31
C ARG A 464 -9.95 26.05 -22.51
N ASP A 465 -10.66 26.28 -21.42
CA ASP A 465 -12.03 26.79 -21.49
C ASP A 465 -11.97 28.18 -22.17
N THR A 466 -12.45 28.23 -23.41
CA THR A 466 -12.61 29.48 -24.18
C THR A 466 -14.00 30.03 -24.03
#